data_AF-A0A925D216-F1
#
_entry.id   AF-A0A925D216-F1
#
_cell.length_a   1.000
_cell.length_b   1.000
_cell.length_c   1.000
_cell.angle_alpha   90.00
_cell.angle_beta   90.00
_cell.angle_gamma   90.00
#
_symmetry.space_group_name_H-M   'P 1'
#
loop_
_entity.id
_entity.type
_entity.pdbx_description
1 polymer ?
#
loop_
_entity_poly.entity_id
_entity_poly.type
_entity_poly.pdbx_seq_one_letter_code
_entity_poly.pdbx_strand_id
1 'polypeptide(L)' 'MGGRISIRIPKKLEQGVQKLVQSTGKSESEIVRAALEDYCQRNGREPSCYDLAASAGILGCGSGPADLATNPTYMEGFGK' A
#
# COMPACT_ATOMS: atom_id res chain seq x y z
N MET A 1 -11.34 -3.52 11.65
CA MET A 1 -11.25 -2.54 12.76
C MET A 1 -10.38 -1.39 12.28
N GLY A 2 -10.90 -0.16 12.26
CA GLY A 2 -10.13 1.03 11.87
C GLY A 2 -9.54 1.74 13.09
N GLY A 3 -8.37 2.36 12.93
CA GLY A 3 -7.78 3.25 13.94
C GLY A 3 -8.39 4.66 13.90
N ARG A 4 -8.33 5.39 15.01
CA ARG A 4 -8.71 6.81 15.08
C ARG A 4 -7.46 7.68 15.11
N ILE A 5 -7.39 8.66 14.21
CA ILE A 5 -6.34 9.68 14.18
C ILE A 5 -6.97 11.03 14.56
N SER A 6 -6.32 11.79 15.44
CA SER A 6 -6.72 13.14 15.81
C SER A 6 -5.52 14.06 15.62
N ILE A 7 -5.61 15.00 14.67
CA ILE A 7 -4.53 15.93 14.33
C ILE A 7 -5.08 17.35 14.31
N ARG A 8 -4.25 18.31 14.74
CA ARG A 8 -4.56 19.73 14.56
C ARG A 8 -4.21 20.13 13.14
N ILE A 9 -5.15 20.74 12.44
CA ILE A 9 -4.95 21.27 11.09
C ILE A 9 -5.01 22.81 11.09
N PRO A 10 -4.28 23.48 10.18
CA PRO A 10 -4.40 24.93 10.02
C PRO A 10 -5.83 25.33 9.63
N LYS A 11 -6.31 26.48 10.12
CA LYS A 11 -7.66 27.02 9.79
C LYS A 11 -7.96 27.10 8.30
N LYS A 12 -6.94 27.39 7.47
CA LYS A 12 -7.08 27.44 6.01
C LYS A 12 -7.48 26.08 5.43
N LEU A 13 -6.96 24.98 5.98
CA LEU A 13 -7.26 23.63 5.53
C LEU A 13 -8.67 23.22 5.98
N GLU A 14 -9.03 23.52 7.23
CA GLU A 14 -10.38 23.33 7.76
C GLU A 14 -11.44 24.01 6.88
N GLN A 15 -11.23 25.28 6.53
CA GLN A 15 -12.12 26.02 5.62
C GLN A 15 -12.21 25.38 4.22
N GLY A 16 -11.10 24.84 3.72
CA GLY A 16 -11.07 24.11 2.45
C GLY A 16 -11.93 22.85 2.50
N VAL A 17 -11.81 22.07 3.57
CA VAL A 17 -12.59 20.85 3.77
C VAL A 17 -14.08 21.18 3.91
N GLN A 18 -14.44 22.22 4.66
CA GLN A 18 -15.84 22.64 4.78
C GLN A 18 -16.47 23.06 3.44
N LYS A 19 -15.72 23.75 2.57
CA LYS A 19 -16.20 24.08 1.21
C LYS A 19 -16.43 22.82 0.37
N LEU A 20 -15.57 21.82 0.52
CA LEU A 20 -15.73 20.54 -0.16
C LEU A 20 -16.95 19.77 0.36
N VAL A 21 -17.19 19.78 1.68
CA VAL A 21 -18.42 19.20 2.28
C VAL A 21 -19.67 19.84 1.66
N GLN A 22 -19.70 21.19 1.60
CA GLN A 22 -20.85 21.92 1.07
C GLN A 22 -21.09 21.68 -0.42
N SER A 23 -20.02 21.59 -1.22
CA SER A 23 -20.13 21.44 -2.68
C SER A 23 -20.35 19.99 -3.13
N THR A 24 -19.87 19.00 -2.38
CA THR A 24 -19.96 17.58 -2.76
C THR A 24 -21.03 16.80 -2.01
N GLY A 25 -21.54 17.34 -0.89
CA GLY A 25 -22.48 16.64 0.00
C GLY A 25 -21.85 15.46 0.77
N LYS A 26 -20.54 15.22 0.64
CA LYS A 26 -19.82 14.17 1.37
C LYS A 26 -19.49 14.62 2.78
N SER A 27 -19.41 13.67 3.71
CA SER A 27 -18.96 13.98 5.07
C SER A 27 -17.49 14.38 5.10
N GLU A 28 -17.11 15.13 6.13
CA GLU A 28 -15.71 15.51 6.37
C GLU A 28 -14.79 14.27 6.44
N SER A 29 -15.25 13.20 7.11
CA SER A 29 -14.51 11.95 7.22
C SER A 29 -14.30 11.26 5.87
N GLU A 30 -15.26 11.30 4.97
CA GLU A 30 -15.11 10.75 3.62
C GLU A 30 -14.11 11.53 2.78
N ILE A 31 -14.16 12.86 2.85
CA ILE A 31 -13.24 13.74 2.13
C ILE A 31 -11.81 13.53 2.63
N VAL A 32 -11.62 13.55 3.95
CA VAL A 32 -10.29 13.37 4.55
C VAL A 32 -9.76 11.97 4.27
N ARG A 33 -10.59 10.92 4.37
CA ARG A 33 -10.17 9.55 4.06
C ARG A 33 -9.74 9.41 2.61
N ALA A 34 -10.55 9.90 1.67
CA ALA A 34 -10.23 9.83 0.24
C ALA A 34 -8.92 10.58 -0.10
N ALA A 35 -8.70 11.76 0.51
CA ALA A 35 -7.47 12.52 0.32
C ALA A 35 -6.24 11.78 0.88
N LEU A 36 -6.37 11.11 2.02
CA LEU A 36 -5.29 10.30 2.60
C LEU A 36 -5.02 9.04 1.77
N GLU A 37 -6.05 8.36 1.29
CA GLU A 37 -5.92 7.20 0.40
C GLU A 37 -5.19 7.58 -0.90
N ASP A 38 -5.61 8.66 -1.55
CA ASP A 38 -4.96 9.19 -2.76
C ASP A 38 -3.51 9.62 -2.50
N TYR A 39 -3.25 10.31 -1.37
CA TYR A 39 -1.88 10.67 -1.00
C TYR A 39 -0.99 9.45 -0.77
N CYS A 40 -1.49 8.45 -0.04
CA CYS A 40 -0.79 7.19 0.20
C CYS A 40 -0.61 6.38 -1.08
N GLN A 41 -1.53 6.44 -2.04
CA GLN A 41 -1.36 5.77 -3.31
C GLN A 41 -0.29 6.45 -4.19
N ARG A 42 -0.24 7.78 -4.18
CA ARG A 42 0.73 8.57 -4.96
C ARG A 42 2.14 8.60 -4.37
N ASN A 43 2.23 8.61 -3.04
CA ASN A 43 3.49 8.78 -2.31
C ASN A 43 3.92 7.53 -1.54
N GLY A 44 3.03 6.54 -1.45
CA GLY A 44 3.37 5.23 -0.93
C GLY A 44 4.39 4.58 -1.85
N ARG A 45 5.34 3.87 -1.24
CA ARG A 45 6.25 3.02 -1.98
C ARG A 45 5.41 1.99 -2.73
N GLU A 46 5.64 1.81 -4.02
CA GLU A 46 5.03 0.69 -4.74
C GLU A 46 5.34 -0.59 -3.95
N PRO A 47 4.33 -1.43 -3.68
CA PRO A 47 4.53 -2.64 -2.92
C PRO A 47 5.57 -3.48 -3.65
N SER A 48 6.58 -3.96 -2.91
CA SER A 48 7.57 -4.85 -3.49
C SER A 48 6.91 -6.16 -3.93
N CYS A 49 7.57 -6.95 -4.79
CA CYS A 49 7.10 -8.29 -5.13
C CYS A 49 6.84 -9.14 -3.89
N TYR A 50 7.64 -8.95 -2.83
CA TYR A 50 7.43 -9.60 -1.54
C TYR A 50 6.12 -9.17 -0.88
N ASP A 51 5.83 -7.86 -0.82
CA ASP A 51 4.61 -7.33 -0.22
C ASP A 51 3.35 -7.81 -0.95
N LEU A 52 3.40 -7.83 -2.28
CA LEU A 52 2.33 -8.37 -3.13
C LEU A 52 2.10 -9.86 -2.85
N ALA A 53 3.17 -10.67 -2.84
CA ALA A 53 3.07 -12.09 -2.57
C ALA A 53 2.57 -12.40 -1.14
N ALA A 54 2.97 -11.59 -0.15
CA ALA A 54 2.48 -11.69 1.22
C ALA A 54 0.97 -11.38 1.30
N SER A 55 0.54 -10.27 0.68
CA SER A 55 -0.86 -9.86 0.68
C SER A 55 -1.79 -10.85 -0.04
N ALA A 56 -1.29 -11.53 -1.07
CA ALA A 56 -2.01 -12.57 -1.80
C ALA A 56 -2.01 -13.93 -1.06
N GLY A 57 -1.27 -14.08 0.05
CA GLY A 57 -1.19 -15.32 0.81
C GLY A 57 -0.49 -16.46 0.06
N ILE A 58 0.32 -16.15 -0.95
CA ILE A 58 1.01 -17.15 -1.80
C ILE A 58 2.43 -17.45 -1.34
N LEU A 59 2.96 -16.71 -0.35
CA LEU A 59 4.25 -17.03 0.23
C LEU A 59 4.19 -18.39 0.93
N GLY A 60 5.08 -19.30 0.53
CA GLY A 60 5.13 -20.66 1.08
C GLY A 60 4.04 -21.62 0.59
N CYS A 61 3.25 -21.25 -0.42
CA CYS A 61 2.22 -22.15 -0.98
C CYS A 61 2.79 -23.28 -1.86
N GLY A 62 4.06 -23.17 -2.27
CA GLY A 62 4.75 -24.17 -3.10
C GLY A 62 5.61 -25.11 -2.27
N SER A 63 5.68 -26.39 -2.70
CA SER A 63 6.68 -27.33 -2.22
C SER A 63 7.88 -27.30 -3.16
N GLY A 64 9.09 -27.24 -2.61
CA GLY A 64 10.32 -27.21 -3.38
C GLY A 64 11.56 -27.39 -2.49
N PRO A 65 12.75 -27.47 -3.11
CA PRO A 65 14.01 -27.50 -2.37
C PRO A 65 14.16 -26.27 -1.46
N ALA A 66 14.83 -26.43 -0.32
CA ALA A 66 15.10 -25.34 0.62
C ALA A 66 15.93 -24.20 0.00
N ASP A 67 16.69 -24.52 -1.04
CA ASP A 67 17.46 -23.57 -1.83
C ASP A 67 17.06 -23.69 -3.31
N LEU A 68 16.44 -22.64 -3.84
CA LEU A 68 16.04 -22.55 -5.25
C LEU A 68 17.18 -22.07 -6.17
N ALA A 69 18.25 -21.51 -5.59
CA ALA A 69 19.41 -21.06 -6.34
C ALA A 69 20.35 -22.21 -6.70
N THR A 70 20.22 -23.36 -6.05
CA THR A 70 21.04 -24.53 -6.34
C THR A 70 20.23 -25.53 -7.16
N ASN A 71 20.39 -25.47 -8.49
CA ASN A 71 19.90 -26.51 -9.39
C ASN A 71 21.10 -27.19 -10.07
N PRO A 72 21.71 -28.21 -9.43
CA PRO A 72 22.96 -28.80 -9.89
C PRO A 72 22.90 -29.27 -11.34
N THR A 73 21.76 -29.81 -11.76
CA THR A 73 21.53 -30.35 -13.11
C THR A 73 21.49 -29.27 -14.20
N TYR A 74 21.13 -28.02 -13.88
CA TYR A 74 20.98 -26.92 -14.85
C TYR A 74 22.02 -25.81 -14.69
N MET A 75 22.89 -25.91 -13.69
CA MET A 75 23.99 -24.98 -13.45
C MET A 75 25.33 -25.44 -14.03
N GLU A 76 25.41 -26.64 -14.61
CA GLU A 76 26.59 -27.09 -15.35
C GLU A 76 26.86 -26.16 -16.54
N GLY A 77 27.96 -25.40 -16.47
CA GLY A 77 28.39 -24.49 -17.54
C GLY A 77 27.83 -23.07 -17.45
N PHE A 78 27.03 -22.74 -16.44
CA PHE A 78 26.52 -21.37 -16.26
C PHE A 78 27.67 -20.42 -15.85
N GLY A 79 27.90 -19.35 -16.62
CA GLY A 79 28.94 -18.35 -16.35
C GLY A 79 30.35 -18.68 -16.87
N LYS A 80 30.49 -19.70 -17.74
CA LYS A 80 31.69 -19.91 -18.57
C LYS A 80 31.55 -19.28 -19.95
#